data_AF-A0A4U2ZVS4-F1
#
_entry.id   AF-A0A4U2ZVS4-F1
#
_cell.length_a   1.000
_cell.length_b   1.000
_cell.length_c   1.000
_cell.angle_alpha   90.00
_cell.angle_beta   90.00
_cell.angle_gamma   90.00
#
_symmetry.space_group_name_H-M   'P 1'
#
loop_
_entity.id
_entity.type
_entity.pdbx_description
1 polymer ?
#
loop_
_entity_poly.entity_id
_entity_poly.type
_entity_poly.pdbx_seq_one_letter_code
_entity_poly.pdbx_strand_id
1 'polypeptide(L)' 'VYGNKQQNAEQAKFPVKVGDFIEFTHLEGADRAIITNMEKNIQENFGVKVVYEITKEGLKKVDKIVNPKPDTE' A
#
# COMPACT_ATOMS: atom_id res chain seq x y z
N VAL A 1 -11.85 24.99 11.98
CA VAL A 1 -11.44 23.98 12.99
C VAL A 1 -10.29 23.20 12.39
N TYR A 2 -9.09 23.26 12.97
CA TYR A 2 -7.99 22.38 12.59
C TYR A 2 -7.97 21.21 13.58
N GLY A 3 -8.02 19.97 13.08
CA GLY A 3 -7.96 18.78 13.93
C GLY A 3 -6.53 18.55 14.41
N ASN A 4 -6.31 18.62 15.72
CA ASN A 4 -5.03 18.37 16.39
C ASN A 4 -5.10 17.17 17.36
N LYS A 5 -6.16 16.35 17.25
CA LYS A 5 -6.31 15.13 18.02
C LYS A 5 -5.34 14.08 17.47
N GLN A 6 -4.33 13.75 18.27
CA GLN A 6 -3.43 12.63 17.99
C GLN A 6 -4.23 11.32 18.01
N GLN A 7 -4.16 10.54 16.94
CA GLN A 7 -4.77 9.21 16.85
C GLN A 7 -3.74 8.16 17.26
N ASN A 8 -4.21 7.08 17.89
CA ASN A 8 -3.36 5.92 18.13
C ASN A 8 -3.12 5.18 16.80
N ALA A 9 -1.93 4.61 16.63
CA ALA A 9 -1.66 3.73 15.51
C ALA A 9 -2.50 2.44 15.65
N GLU A 10 -3.25 2.09 14.61
CA GLU A 10 -3.93 0.80 14.52
C GLU A 10 -2.96 -0.23 13.93
N GLN A 11 -2.93 -1.43 14.52
CA GLN A 11 -2.12 -2.54 14.03
C GLN A 11 -3.02 -3.73 13.72
N ALA A 12 -2.97 -4.18 12.47
CA ALA A 12 -3.62 -5.40 12.01
C ALA A 12 -2.61 -6.25 11.25
N LYS A 13 -2.71 -7.58 11.40
CA LYS A 13 -1.88 -8.55 10.69
C LYS A 13 -2.76 -9.34 9.75
N PHE A 14 -2.36 -9.40 8.49
CA PHE A 14 -3.06 -10.15 7.45
C PHE A 14 -2.11 -11.16 6.82
N PRO A 15 -2.54 -12.40 6.57
CA PRO A 15 -1.76 -13.34 5.78
C PRO A 15 -1.70 -12.86 4.33
N VAL A 16 -0.52 -12.96 3.71
CA VAL A 16 -0.29 -12.57 2.32
C VAL A 16 0.65 -13.56 1.64
N LYS A 17 0.57 -13.68 0.32
CA LYS A 17 1.44 -14.55 -0.50
C LYS A 17 2.03 -13.78 -1.69
N VAL A 18 3.11 -14.32 -2.25
CA VAL A 18 3.68 -13.82 -3.52
C VAL A 18 2.61 -13.90 -4.61
N GLY A 19 2.48 -12.81 -5.39
CA GLY A 19 1.45 -12.63 -6.41
C GLY A 19 0.17 -11.95 -5.90
N ASP A 20 0.01 -11.75 -4.58
CA ASP A 20 -1.07 -10.91 -4.07
C ASP A 20 -0.80 -9.43 -4.37
N PHE A 21 -1.88 -8.65 -4.41
CA PHE A 21 -1.84 -7.21 -4.54
C PHE A 21 -2.37 -6.53 -3.29
N ILE A 22 -1.70 -5.47 -2.87
CA ILE A 22 -2.14 -4.58 -1.80
C ILE A 22 -2.48 -3.23 -2.43
N GLU A 23 -3.72 -2.80 -2.28
CA GLU A 23 -4.15 -1.45 -2.63
C GLU A 23 -4.26 -0.60 -1.37
N PHE A 24 -3.56 0.54 -1.36
CA PHE A 24 -3.76 1.58 -0.37
C PHE A 24 -4.58 2.69 -1.00
N THR A 25 -5.71 3.01 -0.38
CA THR A 25 -6.56 4.16 -0.75
C THR A 25 -6.64 5.11 0.45
N HIS A 26 -6.25 6.36 0.23
CA HIS A 26 -6.39 7.43 1.20
C HIS A 26 -7.46 8.41 0.74
N LEU A 27 -8.48 8.64 1.58
CA LEU A 27 -9.63 9.47 1.23
C LEU A 27 -9.32 10.97 1.35
N GLU A 28 -8.31 11.36 2.13
CA GLU A 28 -7.88 12.75 2.20
C GLU A 28 -6.91 13.03 1.03
N GLY A 29 -6.91 14.28 0.54
CA GLY A 29 -6.31 14.68 -0.74
C GLY A 29 -4.83 14.33 -0.94
N ALA A 30 -4.39 14.50 -2.18
CA ALA A 30 -3.04 14.16 -2.62
C ALA A 30 -1.96 14.70 -1.67
N ASP A 31 -0.92 13.89 -1.49
CA ASP A 31 0.32 14.18 -0.75
C ASP A 31 0.29 14.03 0.78
N ARG A 32 -0.80 13.55 1.38
CA ARG A 32 -0.91 13.37 2.84
C ARG A 32 -0.66 11.95 3.32
N ALA A 33 -0.52 10.99 2.40
CA ALA A 33 -0.36 9.59 2.73
C ALA A 33 1.07 9.13 2.43
N ILE A 34 1.75 8.61 3.45
CA ILE A 34 3.14 8.18 3.35
C ILE A 34 3.21 6.68 3.63
N ILE A 35 3.92 5.96 2.77
CA ILE A 35 4.34 4.57 3.02
C ILE A 35 5.81 4.60 3.37
N THR A 36 6.16 3.98 4.51
CA THR A 36 7.55 3.82 4.94
C THR A 36 7.91 2.35 4.90
N ASN A 37 8.95 2.00 4.14
CA ASN A 37 9.64 0.74 4.32
C ASN A 37 10.61 0.89 5.51
N MET A 38 10.27 0.31 6.66
CA MET A 38 11.04 0.42 7.91
C MET A 38 12.43 -0.23 7.82
N GLU A 39 12.59 -1.29 7.03
CA GLU A 39 13.86 -2.02 6.89
C GLU A 39 14.87 -1.21 6.07
N LYS A 40 14.41 -0.63 4.95
CA LYS A 40 15.25 0.15 4.04
C LYS A 40 15.27 1.65 4.37
N ASN A 41 14.45 2.09 5.33
CA ASN A 41 14.22 3.50 5.67
C ASN A 41 13.86 4.37 4.45
N ILE A 42 13.06 3.82 3.54
CA ILE A 42 12.58 4.51 2.34
C ILE A 42 11.17 5.00 2.60
N GLN A 43 10.90 6.28 2.32
CA GLN A 43 9.58 6.89 2.41
C GLN A 43 9.10 7.30 1.04
N GLU A 44 7.86 6.96 0.72
CA GLU A 44 7.18 7.37 -0.50
C GLU A 44 5.86 8.03 -0.15
N ASN A 45 5.61 9.19 -0.77
CA ASN A 45 4.29 9.80 -0.76
C ASN A 45 3.43 9.10 -1.82
N PHE A 46 2.19 8.79 -1.46
CA PHE A 46 1.18 8.39 -2.42
C PHE A 46 0.01 9.36 -2.35
N GLY A 47 -0.56 9.67 -3.53
CA GLY A 47 -1.73 10.52 -3.63
C GLY A 47 -2.98 9.81 -3.09
N VAL A 48 -4.00 9.68 -3.92
CA VAL A 48 -5.26 9.05 -3.50
C VAL A 48 -5.14 7.52 -3.44
N LYS A 49 -4.35 6.93 -4.33
CA LYS A 49 -4.27 5.48 -4.51
C LYS A 49 -2.86 5.05 -4.90
N VAL A 50 -2.42 3.92 -4.37
CA VAL A 50 -1.23 3.20 -4.85
C VAL A 50 -1.45 1.70 -4.72
N VAL A 51 -0.88 0.94 -5.64
CA VAL A 51 -0.96 -0.52 -5.66
C VAL A 51 0.45 -1.10 -5.61
N TYR A 52 0.63 -2.13 -4.79
CA TYR A 52 1.85 -2.91 -4.72
C TYR A 52 1.55 -4.39 -4.98
N GLU A 53 2.37 -5.04 -5.79
CA GLU A 53 2.45 -6.49 -5.91
C GLU A 53 3.42 -7.04 -4.88
N ILE A 54 3.08 -8.17 -4.27
CA ILE A 54 3.98 -8.91 -3.37
C ILE A 54 4.87 -9.83 -4.21
N THR A 55 6.15 -9.51 -4.26
CA THR A 55 7.18 -10.28 -4.97
C THR A 55 8.10 -10.99 -3.98
N LYS A 56 8.97 -11.89 -4.46
CA LYS A 56 9.98 -12.54 -3.60
C LYS A 56 10.98 -11.53 -3.03
N GLU A 57 11.14 -10.40 -3.72
CA GLU A 57 12.03 -9.29 -3.40
C GLU A 57 11.35 -8.23 -2.51
N GLY A 58 10.05 -8.41 -2.19
CA GLY A 58 9.24 -7.50 -1.38
C GLY A 58 8.12 -6.81 -2.16
N LEU A 59 7.71 -5.62 -1.71
CA LEU A 59 6.65 -4.84 -2.36
C LEU A 59 7.17 -4.15 -3.62
N LYS A 60 6.50 -4.39 -4.76
CA LYS A 60 6.78 -3.74 -6.04
C LYS A 60 5.60 -2.85 -6.44
N LYS A 61 5.84 -1.55 -6.60
CA LYS A 61 4.81 -0.61 -7.04
C LYS A 61 4.35 -0.95 -8.46
N VAL A 62 3.04 -0.95 -8.70
CA VAL A 62 2.42 -1.19 -10.01
C VAL A 62 1.34 -0.15 -10.31
N ASP A 63 1.16 0.20 -11.58
CA ASP A 63 0.18 1.21 -11.99
C ASP A 63 -1.27 0.71 -11.92
N LYS A 64 -1.44 -0.60 -12.06
CA LYS A 64 -2.74 -1.27 -12.07
C LYS A 64 -2.58 -2.73 -11.66
N ILE A 65 -3.61 -3.27 -11.02
CA ILE A 65 -3.74 -4.72 -10.84
C ILE A 65 -3.97 -5.31 -12.22
N VAL A 66 -2.92 -5.84 -12.83
CA VAL A 66 -3.05 -6.65 -14.04
C VAL A 66 -3.37 -8.04 -13.53
N ASN A 67 -4.64 -8.44 -13.54
CA ASN A 67 -4.94 -9.86 -13.38
C ASN A 67 -4.12 -10.60 -14.45
N PRO A 68 -3.18 -11.49 -14.09
CA PRO A 68 -2.78 -12.51 -15.04
C PRO A 68 -4.09 -13.19 -15.48
N LYS A 69 -4.21 -13.47 -16.78
CA LYS A 69 -5.38 -14.13 -17.37
C LYS A 69 -5.91 -15.19 -16.41
N PRO A 70 -7.25 -15.32 -16.24
CA PRO A 70 -7.81 -16.31 -15.31
C PRO A 70 -7.08 -17.63 -15.52
N ASP A 71 -6.56 -18.20 -14.43
CA ASP A 71 -5.93 -19.51 -14.47
C ASP A 71 -6.90 -20.42 -15.21
N THR A 72 -6.47 -20.88 -16.38
CA THR A 72 -7.28 -21.79 -17.18
C THR A 72 -7.22 -23.10 -16.41
N GLU A 73 -8.36 -23.53 -15.86
CA GLU A 73 -8.53 -24.86 -15.25
C GLU A 73 -8.04 -25.98 -16.18
#